data_AF-A0A376X2D4-F1
#
_entry.id   AF-A0A376X2D4-F1
#
_cell.length_a   1.000
_cell.length_b   1.000
_cell.length_c   1.000
_cell.angle_alpha   90.00
_cell.angle_beta   90.00
_cell.angle_gamma   90.00
#
_symmetry.space_group_name_H-M   'P 1'
#
loop_
_entity.id
_entity.type
_entity.pdbx_description
1 polymer ?
#
loop_
_entity_poly.entity_id
_entity_poly.type
_entity_poly.pdbx_seq_one_letter_code
_entity_poly.pdbx_strand_id
1 'polypeptide(L)' 'MSKIEINRITNANIYLDGTNLLGRAEEVKLPDVSMIMQETQGAGDGG' A
#
# COMPACT_ATOMS: atom_id res chain seq x y z
N MET A 1 -18.52 19.02 9.73
CA MET A 1 -18.72 17.82 8.87
C MET A 1 -17.38 17.40 8.35
N SER A 2 -16.87 16.24 8.77
CA SER A 2 -15.59 15.72 8.29
C SER A 2 -15.75 15.29 6.83
N LYS A 3 -14.92 15.85 5.95
CA LYS A 3 -14.91 15.53 4.52
C LYS A 3 -14.28 14.14 4.35
N ILE A 4 -15.05 13.17 3.85
CA ILE A 4 -14.50 11.88 3.47
C ILE A 4 -13.74 12.08 2.16
N GLU A 5 -12.45 11.76 2.16
CA GLU A 5 -11.62 11.78 0.96
C GLU A 5 -11.45 10.36 0.44
N ILE A 6 -11.86 10.13 -0.82
CA ILE A 6 -11.73 8.85 -1.48
C ILE A 6 -10.48 8.88 -2.34
N ASN A 7 -9.47 8.10 -1.96
CA ASN A 7 -8.29 7.88 -2.78
C ASN A 7 -8.53 6.73 -3.74
N ARG A 8 -8.64 7.02 -5.04
CA ARG A 8 -8.92 6.03 -6.09
C ARG A 8 -7.86 6.09 -7.17
N ILE A 9 -7.26 4.94 -7.48
CA ILE A 9 -6.40 4.76 -8.65
C ILE A 9 -7.30 4.59 -9.87
N THR A 10 -7.20 5.49 -10.85
CA THR A 10 -8.01 5.42 -12.08
C THR A 10 -7.29 4.73 -13.23
N ASN A 11 -5.96 4.69 -13.19
CA ASN A 11 -5.12 4.10 -14.22
C ASN A 11 -3.90 3.46 -13.57
N ALA A 12 -3.49 2.30 -14.07
CA ALA A 12 -2.28 1.60 -13.68
C ALA A 12 -1.63 0.95 -14.91
N ASN A 13 -0.31 0.80 -14.89
CA ASN A 13 0.43 0.10 -15.93
C ASN A 13 1.56 -0.72 -15.31
N ILE A 14 2.01 -1.76 -16.02
CA ILE A 14 3.06 -2.66 -15.57
C ILE A 14 4.27 -2.47 -16.48
N TYR A 15 5.44 -2.33 -15.86
CA TYR A 15 6.73 -2.31 -16.54
C TYR A 15 7.62 -3.40 -15.95
N LEU A 16 8.27 -4.16 -16.83
CA LEU A 16 9.28 -5.16 -16.46
C LEU A 16 10.51 -4.94 -17.32
N ASP A 17 11.67 -4.73 -16.69
CA ASP A 17 12.94 -4.45 -17.37
C ASP A 17 12.86 -3.35 -18.43
N GLY A 18 12.11 -2.27 -18.14
CA GLY A 18 11.88 -1.15 -19.06
C GLY A 18 10.86 -1.41 -20.18
N THR A 19 10.29 -2.62 -20.26
CA THR A 19 9.25 -2.97 -21.24
C THR A 19 7.86 -2.68 -20.70
N ASN A 20 7.04 -1.98 -21.48
CA ASN A 20 5.63 -1.71 -21.18
C ASN A 20 4.74 -2.93 -21.51
N LEU A 21 3.87 -3.33 -20.58
CA LEU A 21 2.99 -4.50 -20.70
C LEU A 21 1.49 -4.17 -20.81
N LEU A 22 1.14 -2.91 -21.11
CA LEU A 22 -0.25 -2.50 -21.34
C LEU A 22 -0.89 -3.35 -22.46
N GLY A 23 -2.01 -4.01 -22.14
CA GLY A 23 -2.71 -4.89 -23.07
C GLY A 23 -2.02 -6.23 -23.36
N ARG A 24 -0.93 -6.54 -22.65
CA ARG A 24 -0.15 -7.79 -22.80
C ARG A 24 -0.14 -8.63 -21.52
N ALA A 25 -0.17 -7.99 -20.35
CA ALA A 25 -0.29 -8.68 -19.07
C ALA A 25 -1.75 -9.08 -18.81
N GLU A 26 -1.99 -10.35 -18.49
CA GLU A 26 -3.31 -10.90 -18.18
C GLU A 26 -3.65 -10.74 -16.69
N GLU A 27 -2.67 -10.96 -15.79
CA GLU A 27 -2.83 -10.82 -14.34
C GLU A 27 -1.53 -10.34 -13.68
N VAL A 28 -1.64 -9.57 -12.60
CA VAL A 28 -0.54 -9.23 -11.69
C VAL A 28 -1.00 -9.40 -10.24
N LYS A 29 -0.22 -10.13 -9.44
CA LYS A 29 -0.42 -10.23 -8.00
C LYS A 29 0.55 -9.32 -7.28
N LEU A 30 0.02 -8.35 -6.55
CA LEU A 30 0.81 -7.50 -5.67
C LEU A 30 1.14 -8.24 -4.37
N PRO A 31 2.30 -7.97 -3.74
CA PRO A 31 2.62 -8.56 -2.44
C PRO A 31 1.66 -8.04 -1.37
N ASP A 32 1.40 -8.87 -0.36
CA ASP A 32 0.68 -8.46 0.83
C ASP A 32 1.58 -7.56 1.69
N VAL A 33 1.11 -6.34 1.97
CA VAL A 33 1.84 -5.40 2.84
C VAL A 33 1.43 -5.65 4.28
N SER A 34 2.32 -6.25 5.07
CA SER A 34 2.13 -6.41 6.52
C SER A 34 2.88 -5.31 7.28
N MET A 35 2.22 -4.75 8.31
CA MET A 35 2.85 -3.80 9.23
C MET A 35 3.29 -4.55 10.48
N ILE A 36 4.59 -4.46 10.81
CA ILE A 36 5.08 -4.92 12.12
C ILE A 36 4.82 -3.78 13.10
N MET A 37 3.87 -3.96 14.02
CA MET A 37 3.69 -3.03 15.12
C MET A 37 4.81 -3.23 16.13
N GLN A 38 5.72 -2.26 16.24
CA GLN A 38 6.70 -2.23 17.32
C GLN A 38 6.10 -1.48 18.51
N GLU A 39 5.83 -2.19 19.60
CA GLU A 39 5.39 -1.58 20.86
C GLU A 39 6.54 -0.75 21.45
N THR A 40 6.34 0.56 21.60
CA THR A 40 7.24 1.40 22.40
C THR A 40 6.70 1.46 23.82
N GLN A 41 7.19 0.59 24.71
CA GLN A 41 6.86 0.64 26.14
C GLN A 41 7.60 1.82 26.79
N GLY A 42 6.95 2.97 26.83
CA GLY A 42 7.33 4.11 27.68
C GLY A 42 6.28 4.30 28.77
N ALA A 43 6.23 3.38 29.74
CA ALA A 43 5.31 3.50 30.87
C ALA A 43 5.93 4.38 31.96
N GLY A 44 5.36 5.56 32.17
CA GLY A 44 5.60 6.38 33.34
C GLY A 44 4.96 5.78 34.59
N ASP A 45 5.70 5.90 35.70
CA ASP A 45 5.40 5.65 37.10
C ASP A 45 3.97 5.20 37.46
N GLY A 46 3.88 3.97 37.97
CA GLY A 46 2.80 3.55 38.87
C GLY A 46 3.06 4.10 40.27
N GLY A 47 2.03 4.67 40.89
CA GLY A 47 2.05 5.15 42.28
C GLY A 47 2.08 4.05 43.33
#